data_AF-A0A960K7N7-F1
#
_entry.id   AF-A0A960K7N7-F1
#
_cell.length_a   1.000
_cell.length_b   1.000
_cell.length_c   1.000
_cell.angle_alpha   90.00
_cell.angle_beta   90.00
_cell.angle_gamma   90.00
#
_symmetry.space_group_name_H-M   'P 1'
#
loop_
_entity.id
_entity.type
_entity.pdbx_description
1 polymer ?
#
loop_
_entity_poly.entity_id
_entity_poly.type
_entity_poly.pdbx_seq_one_letter_code
_entity_poly.pdbx_strand_id
1 'polypeptide(L)'
;CWFPDPIGAADCYRAELPDALLLVPAFAGVGRVTARLAATRRDRLTARLPMLRRPHPEGGLGAVRVEVRGRGADGIAVEILGAMDRPGIAGGAVAALAAVELGAGRALHTGAASLASLVEAGPFLAELHRRGVKVATFG
;
A
#
# COMPACT_ATOMS: atom_id res chain seq x y z
N CYS A 1 -12.07 -5.34 7.06
CA CYS A 1 -10.96 -6.12 6.48
C CYS A 1 -10.19 -6.79 7.61
N TRP A 2 -9.51 -7.89 7.33
CA TRP A 2 -8.60 -8.55 8.27
C TRP A 2 -7.15 -8.17 7.92
N PHE A 3 -6.34 -7.85 8.93
CA PHE A 3 -4.93 -7.46 8.81
C PHE A 3 -4.04 -8.36 9.68
N PRO A 4 -2.71 -8.30 9.51
CA PRO A 4 -1.81 -9.17 10.27
C PRO A 4 -1.86 -8.84 11.75
N ASP A 5 -1.71 -9.84 12.61
CA ASP A 5 -1.62 -9.60 14.06
C ASP A 5 -0.41 -8.71 14.38
N PRO A 6 -0.55 -7.71 15.28
CA PRO A 6 -1.64 -7.54 16.24
C PRO A 6 -2.75 -6.58 15.80
N ILE A 7 -2.81 -6.18 14.52
CA ILE A 7 -3.82 -5.21 14.04
C ILE A 7 -5.22 -5.85 14.02
N GLY A 8 -5.31 -7.09 13.52
CA GLY A 8 -6.56 -7.85 13.48
C GLY A 8 -7.64 -7.24 12.57
N ALA A 9 -8.91 -7.41 12.96
CA ALA A 9 -10.05 -6.92 12.20
C ALA A 9 -10.24 -5.40 12.33
N ALA A 10 -10.49 -4.71 11.22
CA ALA A 10 -10.89 -3.31 11.23
C ALA A 10 -11.95 -2.98 10.16
N ASP A 11 -12.82 -2.02 10.49
CA ASP A 11 -13.82 -1.49 9.56
C ASP A 11 -13.15 -0.59 8.52
N CYS A 12 -13.13 -1.04 7.26
CA CYS A 12 -12.54 -0.30 6.16
C CYS A 12 -13.60 0.21 5.19
N TYR A 13 -13.50 1.50 4.86
CA TYR A 13 -14.43 2.20 3.98
C TYR A 13 -13.71 2.66 2.72
N ARG A 14 -14.45 2.82 1.63
CA ARG A 14 -13.89 3.37 0.38
C ARG A 14 -13.30 4.75 0.65
N ALA A 15 -12.07 4.95 0.17
CA ALA A 15 -11.34 6.20 0.32
C ALA A 15 -10.78 6.63 -1.04
N GLU A 16 -10.62 7.94 -1.23
CA GLU A 16 -10.02 8.55 -2.42
C GLU A 16 -8.50 8.63 -2.22
N LEU A 17 -7.83 7.47 -2.25
CA LEU A 17 -6.37 7.38 -2.15
C LEU A 17 -5.72 7.39 -3.55
N PRO A 18 -4.56 8.06 -3.70
CA PRO A 18 -3.88 8.18 -5.00
C PRO A 18 -3.45 6.83 -5.57
N ASP A 19 -3.18 5.84 -4.72
CA ASP A 19 -2.75 4.50 -5.15
C ASP A 19 -3.72 3.86 -6.14
N ALA A 20 -5.04 4.02 -5.92
CA ALA A 20 -6.02 3.44 -6.82
C ALA A 20 -5.94 4.02 -8.24
N LEU A 21 -5.58 5.30 -8.37
CA LEU A 21 -5.38 5.95 -9.67
C LEU A 21 -4.04 5.54 -10.30
N LEU A 22 -2.98 5.49 -9.49
CA LEU A 22 -1.62 5.21 -9.96
C LEU A 22 -1.40 3.76 -10.38
N LEU A 23 -2.17 2.81 -9.84
CA LEU A 23 -2.06 1.39 -10.20
C LEU A 23 -2.76 1.03 -11.52
N VAL A 24 -3.78 1.78 -11.94
CA VAL A 24 -4.50 1.51 -13.21
C VAL A 24 -3.55 1.47 -14.42
N PRO A 25 -2.68 2.46 -14.65
CA PRO A 25 -1.76 2.42 -15.79
C PRO A 25 -0.65 1.36 -15.64
N ALA A 26 -0.35 0.89 -14.42
CA ALA A 26 0.68 -0.12 -14.17
C ALA A 26 0.20 -1.55 -14.49
N PHE A 27 -1.11 -1.80 -14.54
CA PHE A 27 -1.69 -3.13 -14.76
C PHE A 27 -2.64 -3.15 -15.96
N ALA A 28 -2.10 -3.47 -17.14
CA ALA A 28 -2.89 -3.61 -18.36
C ALA A 28 -4.03 -4.65 -18.17
N GLY A 29 -5.25 -4.27 -18.56
CA GLY A 29 -6.43 -5.14 -18.46
C GLY A 29 -7.09 -5.19 -17.08
N VAL A 30 -6.63 -4.41 -16.10
CA VAL A 30 -7.32 -4.32 -14.81
C VAL A 30 -8.73 -3.72 -14.97
N GLY A 31 -9.75 -4.47 -14.55
CA GLY A 31 -11.14 -4.03 -14.69
C GLY A 31 -11.57 -3.00 -13.64
N ARG A 32 -11.01 -3.05 -12.43
CA ARG A 32 -11.35 -2.14 -11.34
C ARG A 32 -10.26 -2.10 -10.27
N VAL A 33 -9.87 -0.90 -9.86
CA VAL A 33 -9.03 -0.66 -8.69
C VAL A 33 -9.80 0.17 -7.67
N THR A 34 -9.79 -0.23 -6.41
CA THR A 34 -10.42 0.52 -5.32
C THR A 34 -9.50 0.58 -4.12
N ALA A 35 -9.38 1.76 -3.51
CA ALA A 35 -8.70 1.93 -2.24
C ALA A 35 -9.72 1.99 -1.08
N ARG A 36 -9.31 1.46 0.07
CA ARG A 36 -10.08 1.50 1.31
C ARG A 36 -9.16 1.85 2.46
N LEU A 37 -9.68 2.58 3.44
CA LEU A 37 -8.96 2.96 4.65
C LEU A 37 -9.77 2.56 5.88
N ALA A 38 -9.07 2.06 6.91
CA ALA A 38 -9.68 1.84 8.23
C ALA A 38 -10.03 3.20 8.85
N ALA A 39 -11.27 3.34 9.33
CA ALA A 39 -11.74 4.60 9.90
C ALA A 39 -12.78 4.34 10.98
N THR A 40 -12.69 5.08 12.09
CA THR A 40 -13.77 5.09 13.07
C THR A 40 -14.98 5.87 12.52
N ARG A 41 -16.15 5.72 13.15
CA ARG A 41 -17.33 6.55 12.81
C ARG A 41 -17.02 8.04 12.86
N ARG A 42 -16.18 8.44 13.80
CA ARG A 42 -15.75 9.83 13.96
C ARG A 42 -14.86 10.27 12.79
N ASP A 43 -13.87 9.47 12.41
CA ASP A 43 -12.95 9.82 11.32
C ASP A 43 -13.71 10.02 10.01
N ARG A 44 -14.74 9.20 9.75
CA ARG A 44 -15.62 9.36 8.58
C ARG A 44 -16.36 10.70 8.57
N LEU A 45 -16.82 11.16 9.73
CA LEU A 45 -17.51 12.44 9.85
C LEU A 45 -16.54 13.61 9.63
N THR A 46 -15.31 13.49 10.13
CA THR A 46 -14.33 14.58 10.11
C THR A 46 -13.40 14.58 8.89
N ALA A 47 -13.41 13.54 8.04
CA ALA A 47 -12.48 13.37 6.92
C ALA A 47 -12.47 14.55 5.92
N ARG A 48 -13.61 15.22 5.73
CA ARG A 48 -13.73 16.39 4.83
C ARG A 48 -13.27 17.71 5.45
N LEU A 49 -12.87 17.68 6.72
CA LEU A 49 -12.49 18.86 7.49
C LEU A 49 -11.05 18.70 8.07
N PRO A 50 -10.04 18.44 7.22
CA PRO A 50 -8.73 17.90 7.64
C PRO A 50 -7.82 18.85 8.44
N MET A 51 -8.26 20.06 8.80
CA MET A 51 -7.46 21.00 9.63
C MET A 51 -8.17 21.47 10.90
N LEU A 52 -9.34 20.90 11.23
CA LEU A 52 -10.06 21.21 12.47
C LEU A 52 -9.44 20.56 13.71
N ARG A 53 -8.44 19.70 13.53
CA ARG A 53 -7.72 19.03 14.63
C ARG A 53 -6.26 18.81 14.25
N ARG A 54 -5.39 18.80 15.27
CA ARG A 54 -3.97 18.45 15.09
C ARG A 54 -3.86 17.08 14.40
N PRO A 55 -2.88 16.92 13.49
CA PRO A 55 -2.53 15.61 12.95
C PRO A 55 -2.32 14.63 14.10
N HIS A 56 -2.80 13.40 13.93
CA HIS A 56 -2.58 12.36 14.92
C HIS A 56 -1.06 12.15 15.06
N PRO A 57 -0.49 12.15 16.28
CA PRO A 57 0.85 11.63 16.47
C PRO A 57 0.89 10.21 15.90
N GLU A 58 2.02 9.81 15.30
CA GLU A 58 2.16 8.54 14.58
C GLU A 58 1.44 7.41 15.34
N GLY A 59 0.35 6.90 14.75
CA GLY A 59 -0.72 6.17 15.44
C GLY A 59 -0.36 4.74 15.88
N GLY A 60 0.92 4.47 16.15
CA GLY A 60 1.43 3.15 16.47
C GLY A 60 1.61 2.28 15.24
N LEU A 61 1.33 0.99 15.39
CA LEU A 61 1.39 0.01 14.30
C LEU A 61 0.22 0.26 13.32
N GLY A 62 0.53 0.21 12.03
CA GLY A 62 -0.42 0.19 10.93
C GLY A 62 -0.22 -1.04 10.05
N ALA A 63 -1.14 -1.23 9.11
CA ALA A 63 -1.02 -2.28 8.11
C ALA A 63 -1.60 -1.84 6.77
N VAL A 64 -1.04 -2.41 5.70
CA VAL A 64 -1.59 -2.36 4.34
C VAL A 64 -2.00 -3.77 3.92
N ARG A 65 -3.08 -3.85 3.14
CA ARG A 65 -3.57 -5.09 2.55
C ARG A 65 -3.91 -4.84 1.09
N VAL A 66 -3.45 -5.72 0.22
CA VAL A 66 -3.78 -5.74 -1.20
C VAL A 66 -4.51 -7.04 -1.50
N GLU A 67 -5.65 -6.92 -2.17
CA GLU A 67 -6.45 -8.07 -2.62
C GLU A 67 -6.53 -8.00 -4.14
N VAL A 68 -5.98 -9.02 -4.79
CA VAL A 68 -5.96 -9.15 -6.25
C VAL A 68 -6.95 -10.24 -6.62
N ARG A 69 -7.87 -9.91 -7.52
CA ARG A 69 -8.83 -10.87 -8.07
C ARG A 69 -8.61 -10.97 -9.55
N GLY A 70 -8.51 -12.19 -10.06
CA GLY A 70 -8.26 -12.46 -11.46
C GLY A 70 -8.91 -13.75 -11.92
N ARG A 71 -8.70 -14.07 -13.20
CA ARG A 71 -9.07 -15.36 -13.77
C ARG A 71 -7.83 -15.97 -14.40
N GLY A 72 -7.41 -17.11 -13.86
CA GLY A 72 -6.34 -17.94 -14.41
C GLY A 72 -6.89 -19.08 -15.28
N ALA A 73 -6.02 -20.02 -15.65
CA ALA A 73 -6.41 -21.23 -16.39
C ALA A 73 -7.45 -22.07 -15.61
N ASP A 74 -7.33 -22.11 -14.29
CA ASP A 74 -8.18 -22.92 -13.40
C ASP A 74 -9.45 -22.19 -12.93
N GLY A 75 -9.75 -21.01 -13.48
CA GLY A 75 -10.93 -20.21 -13.12
C GLY A 75 -10.59 -18.96 -12.30
N ILE A 76 -11.53 -18.53 -11.46
CA ILE A 76 -11.38 -17.30 -10.67
C ILE A 76 -10.43 -17.56 -9.50
N ALA A 77 -9.39 -16.73 -9.38
CA ALA A 77 -8.42 -16.77 -8.28
C ALA A 77 -8.42 -15.44 -7.52
N VAL A 78 -8.15 -15.53 -6.21
CA VAL A 78 -8.05 -14.38 -5.31
C VAL A 78 -6.80 -14.54 -4.46
N GLU A 79 -5.92 -13.53 -4.51
CA GLU A 79 -4.68 -13.48 -3.75
C GLU A 79 -4.72 -12.28 -2.80
N ILE A 80 -4.35 -12.49 -1.54
CA ILE A 80 -4.38 -11.45 -0.50
C ILE A 80 -3.00 -11.35 0.14
N LEU A 81 -2.38 -10.18 -0.02
CA LEU A 81 -1.10 -9.86 0.59
C LEU A 81 -1.27 -8.74 1.61
N GLY A 82 -0.45 -8.74 2.65
CA GLY A 82 -0.39 -7.65 3.61
C GLY A 82 1.01 -7.36 4.10
N ALA A 83 1.16 -6.20 4.74
CA ALA A 83 2.36 -5.83 5.46
C ALA A 83 1.96 -5.00 6.67
N MET A 84 2.77 -5.07 7.73
CA MET A 84 2.50 -4.32 8.96
C MET A 84 3.80 -3.71 9.48
N ASP A 85 3.70 -2.45 9.88
CA ASP A 85 4.82 -1.72 10.47
C ASP A 85 4.29 -0.42 11.10
N ARG A 86 5.18 0.35 11.71
CA ARG A 86 4.93 1.76 11.98
C ARG A 86 4.87 2.51 10.64
N PRO A 87 3.76 3.19 10.30
CA PRO A 87 3.58 3.80 8.98
C PRO A 87 4.68 4.80 8.59
N GLY A 88 5.21 5.57 9.55
CA GLY A 88 6.31 6.51 9.29
C GLY A 88 7.63 5.80 8.98
N ILE A 89 7.90 4.68 9.65
CA ILE A 89 9.08 3.85 9.38
C ILE A 89 8.99 3.17 8.01
N ALA A 90 7.88 2.47 7.72
CA ALA A 90 7.70 1.81 6.44
C ALA A 90 7.65 2.82 5.27
N GLY A 91 6.92 3.93 5.42
CA GLY A 91 6.88 4.98 4.42
C GLY A 91 8.26 5.61 4.17
N GLY A 92 9.01 5.87 5.24
CA GLY A 92 10.39 6.37 5.15
C GLY A 92 11.34 5.37 4.47
N ALA A 93 11.24 4.08 4.79
CA ALA A 93 12.04 3.03 4.17
C ALA A 93 11.77 2.91 2.66
N VAL A 94 10.49 2.92 2.25
CA VAL A 94 10.08 2.92 0.84
C VAL A 94 10.62 4.15 0.12
N ALA A 95 10.44 5.35 0.69
CA ALA A 95 10.92 6.59 0.09
C ALA A 95 12.45 6.61 -0.06
N ALA A 96 13.18 6.20 0.98
CA ALA A 96 14.63 6.15 0.96
C ALA A 96 15.16 5.13 -0.06
N LEU A 97 14.54 3.95 -0.13
CA LEU A 97 14.95 2.94 -1.10
C LEU A 97 14.64 3.38 -2.53
N ALA A 98 13.47 3.97 -2.79
CA ALA A 98 13.14 4.53 -4.09
C ALA A 98 14.15 5.61 -4.53
N ALA A 99 14.57 6.50 -3.61
CA ALA A 99 15.61 7.49 -3.90
C ALA A 99 16.96 6.84 -4.24
N VAL A 100 17.33 5.75 -3.58
CA VAL A 100 18.54 4.99 -3.90
C VAL A 100 18.47 4.35 -5.29
N GLU A 101 17.32 3.75 -5.66
CA GLU A 101 17.11 3.18 -7.00
C GLU A 101 17.23 4.26 -8.09
N LEU A 102 16.61 5.42 -7.86
CA LEU A 102 16.70 6.58 -8.76
C LEU A 102 18.14 7.09 -8.89
N GLY A 103 18.83 7.33 -7.76
CA GLY A 103 20.20 7.85 -7.75
C GLY A 103 21.22 6.89 -8.35
N ALA A 104 20.95 5.59 -8.32
CA ALA A 104 21.78 4.57 -8.95
C ALA A 104 21.45 4.31 -10.43
N GLY A 105 20.50 5.05 -11.01
CA GLY A 105 20.09 4.90 -12.41
C GLY A 105 19.33 3.60 -12.71
N ARG A 106 18.70 2.99 -11.70
CA ARG A 106 17.95 1.72 -11.84
C ARG A 106 16.44 1.91 -12.03
N ALA A 107 16.00 3.16 -12.23
CA ALA A 107 14.62 3.46 -12.54
C ALA A 107 14.20 2.81 -13.87
N LEU A 108 13.04 2.14 -13.90
CA LEU A 108 12.52 1.50 -15.12
C LEU A 108 12.06 2.50 -16.18
N HIS A 109 11.64 3.69 -15.75
CA HIS A 109 11.14 4.75 -16.62
C HIS A 109 11.67 6.12 -16.19
N THR A 110 11.82 7.01 -17.17
CA THR A 110 12.12 8.42 -16.94
C THR A 110 10.82 9.24 -16.88
N GLY A 111 10.86 10.36 -16.15
CA GLY A 111 9.69 11.24 -15.98
C GLY A 111 8.84 10.88 -14.75
N ALA A 112 7.57 11.29 -14.78
CA ALA A 112 6.64 11.06 -13.67
C ALA A 112 6.08 9.64 -13.70
N ALA A 113 6.27 8.89 -12.61
CA ALA A 113 5.88 7.49 -12.51
C ALA A 113 5.36 7.15 -11.11
N SER A 114 4.53 6.11 -11.04
CA SER A 114 4.18 5.46 -9.77
C SER A 114 5.30 4.54 -9.32
N LEU A 115 5.35 4.19 -8.03
CA LEU A 115 6.30 3.18 -7.55
C LEU A 115 6.12 1.83 -8.27
N ALA A 116 4.87 1.44 -8.58
CA ALA A 116 4.55 0.19 -9.27
C ALA A 116 5.15 0.10 -10.68
N SER A 117 5.49 1.23 -11.29
CA SER A 117 6.12 1.33 -12.61
C SER A 117 7.58 1.78 -12.56
N LEU A 118 8.07 2.22 -11.39
CA LEU A 118 9.40 2.84 -11.28
C LEU A 118 10.50 1.84 -10.95
N VAL A 119 10.17 0.75 -10.26
CA VAL A 119 11.13 -0.21 -9.70
C VAL A 119 10.72 -1.65 -9.98
N GLU A 120 11.70 -2.56 -10.02
CA GLU A 120 11.45 -4.00 -10.04
C GLU A 120 10.92 -4.48 -8.69
N ALA A 121 9.66 -4.92 -8.64
CA ALA A 121 8.95 -5.19 -7.39
C ALA A 121 9.61 -6.25 -6.51
N GLY A 122 10.05 -7.37 -7.09
CA GLY A 122 10.65 -8.48 -6.33
C GLY A 122 11.91 -8.08 -5.56
N PRO A 123 12.96 -7.59 -6.25
CA PRO A 123 14.17 -7.08 -5.61
C PRO A 123 13.90 -5.94 -4.62
N PHE A 124 12.99 -5.03 -4.96
CA PHE A 124 12.64 -3.90 -4.09
C PHE A 124 12.00 -4.36 -2.78
N LEU A 125 11.03 -5.28 -2.84
CA LEU A 125 10.39 -5.85 -1.65
C LEU A 125 11.36 -6.69 -0.81
N ALA A 126 12.25 -7.45 -1.45
CA ALA A 126 13.29 -8.19 -0.76
C ALA A 126 14.25 -7.28 0.02
N GLU A 127 14.58 -6.10 -0.54
CA GLU A 127 15.40 -5.11 0.14
C GLU A 127 14.64 -4.41 1.29
N LEU A 128 13.36 -4.08 1.12
CA LEU A 128 12.54 -3.58 2.23
C LEU A 128 12.49 -4.59 3.38
N HIS A 129 12.34 -5.88 3.07
CA HIS A 129 12.37 -6.93 4.06
C HIS A 129 13.72 -7.01 4.79
N ARG A 130 14.84 -6.94 4.06
CA ARG A 130 16.19 -6.90 4.64
C ARG A 130 16.39 -5.68 5.57
N ARG A 131 15.73 -4.56 5.26
CA ARG A 131 15.74 -3.34 6.09
C ARG A 131 14.74 -3.36 7.25
N GLY A 132 14.04 -4.48 7.46
CA GLY A 132 13.20 -4.72 8.63
C GLY A 132 11.71 -4.48 8.43
N VAL A 133 11.26 -4.15 7.22
CA VAL A 133 9.82 -4.01 6.92
C VAL A 133 9.18 -5.41 6.95
N LYS A 134 8.21 -5.61 7.85
CA LYS A 134 7.57 -6.91 8.07
C LYS A 134 6.40 -7.12 7.09
N VAL A 135 6.50 -8.20 6.31
CA VAL A 135 5.47 -8.63 5.35
C VAL A 135 4.70 -9.81 5.95
N ALA A 136 3.41 -9.91 5.64
CA ALA A 136 2.56 -11.03 6.04
C ALA A 136 1.64 -11.44 4.88
N THR A 137 1.69 -12.71 4.50
CA THR A 137 0.83 -13.27 3.45
C THR A 137 -0.45 -13.85 4.05
N PHE A 138 -1.57 -13.76 3.34
CA PHE A 138 -2.83 -14.41 3.73
C PHE A 138 -3.18 -15.46 2.69
N GLY A 139 -3.27 -16.71 3.14
CA GLY A 139 -3.83 -17.83 2.38
C GLY A 139 -5.27 -18.09 2.76
#